data_AF-A0A7V9VHJ0-F1
#
_entry.id   AF-A0A7V9VHJ0-F1
#
_cell.length_a   1.000
_cell.length_b   1.000
_cell.length_c   1.000
_cell.angle_alpha   90.00
_cell.angle_beta   90.00
_cell.angle_gamma   90.00
#
_symmetry.space_group_name_H-M   'P 1'
#
loop_
_entity.id
_entity.type
_entity.pdbx_description
1 polymer ?
#
loop_
_entity_poly.entity_id
_entity_poly.type
_entity_poly.pdbx_seq_one_letter_code
_entity_poly.pdbx_strand_id
1 'polypeptide(L)'
;MTKLGTSSNRLFAIAAALIVALAGEATIVAQALGPAGPSPVSGHASVVAQAVVDLPEGDAVWRIRDIEVDSTGTPVEAAYPAFAMVQGVPVIVESGVTELQQRVASGEAATIAPNSDTTIRSMGPAQTVTIVDLLPASEATISGSTGTIGSAFSMSAGSYDVDVIRDVLAEEESTAIPEGSGPTQLLLLGGQADIDADAESFSLASGGDRMAMGDLTISATADDTTILAFRIGPDVALEDVATPAATPSAATPNPEAPEATPTQELEEVTTEPSPTAGPQALELDDTDTDGDGLTDFEEALIGTDPRNPDTDDDGINDGDEVELGTDPLNLDTDGDTLYDGGELVYDTDPLDPDTDGDGLSDGDEVYVFGSDPTLADTDGDGINDFDAVRGGTSIPGLIEAIGDDD
;
A
#
# COMPACT_ATOMS: atom_id res chain seq x y z
N MET A 1 -64.88 -17.44 -43.34
CA MET A 1 -65.87 -17.63 -42.26
C MET A 1 -65.05 -17.83 -41.00
N THR A 2 -64.94 -16.96 -39.99
CA THR A 2 -65.74 -15.83 -39.48
C THR A 2 -64.77 -15.07 -38.53
N LYS A 3 -64.28 -13.87 -38.89
CA LYS A 3 -64.68 -12.52 -38.43
C LYS A 3 -64.62 -12.21 -36.91
N LEU A 4 -63.77 -11.21 -36.60
CA LEU A 4 -63.84 -10.11 -35.59
C LEU A 4 -63.85 -10.49 -34.08
N GLY A 5 -63.21 -9.77 -33.16
CA GLY A 5 -62.51 -8.47 -33.21
C GLY A 5 -62.60 -7.75 -31.85
N THR A 6 -61.63 -6.84 -31.59
CA THR A 6 -61.71 -5.62 -30.72
C THR A 6 -61.79 -5.86 -29.19
N SER A 7 -61.15 -5.15 -28.26
CA SER A 7 -60.70 -3.75 -28.07
C SER A 7 -59.60 -3.71 -26.97
N SER A 8 -58.46 -3.03 -27.08
CA SER A 8 -58.18 -1.60 -26.85
C SER A 8 -58.76 -0.92 -25.60
N ASN A 9 -57.86 -0.27 -24.85
CA ASN A 9 -57.99 1.00 -24.09
C ASN A 9 -58.43 1.01 -22.62
N ARG A 10 -57.48 1.35 -21.73
CA ARG A 10 -57.40 2.59 -20.87
C ARG A 10 -56.59 2.30 -19.59
N LEU A 11 -55.42 2.90 -19.41
CA LEU A 11 -55.21 4.18 -18.71
C LEU A 11 -56.07 4.32 -17.43
N PHE A 12 -55.45 4.08 -16.27
CA PHE A 12 -55.74 4.82 -15.05
C PHE A 12 -54.42 5.10 -14.32
N ALA A 13 -54.11 6.39 -14.26
CA ALA A 13 -53.16 6.98 -13.35
C ALA A 13 -53.80 7.19 -11.95
N ILE A 14 -52.96 7.62 -11.00
CA ILE A 14 -53.25 8.18 -9.65
C ILE A 14 -53.26 7.08 -8.56
N ALA A 15 -52.51 7.13 -7.44
CA ALA A 15 -51.79 8.22 -6.78
C ALA A 15 -50.61 7.70 -5.95
N ALA A 16 -49.68 8.62 -5.72
CA ALA A 16 -48.62 8.64 -4.71
C ALA A 16 -48.98 8.02 -3.36
N ALA A 17 -48.03 7.24 -2.83
CA ALA A 17 -47.72 7.19 -1.42
C ALA A 17 -46.20 7.32 -1.28
N LEU A 18 -45.80 8.58 -1.09
CA LEU A 18 -44.53 8.99 -0.50
C LEU A 18 -44.36 8.29 0.85
N ILE A 19 -43.44 7.35 0.95
CA ILE A 19 -42.80 7.01 2.22
C ILE A 19 -41.32 7.32 2.01
N VAL A 20 -40.97 8.53 2.44
CA VAL A 20 -39.61 8.89 2.81
C VAL A 20 -39.26 8.02 4.01
N ALA A 21 -38.40 7.03 3.80
CA ALA A 21 -37.62 6.40 4.84
C ALA A 21 -36.16 6.81 4.60
N LEU A 22 -35.76 7.92 5.22
CA LEU A 22 -34.36 8.16 5.53
C LEU A 22 -33.89 7.02 6.43
N ALA A 23 -32.86 6.28 6.01
CA ALA A 23 -31.99 5.54 6.91
C ALA A 23 -30.68 5.25 6.17
N GLY A 24 -29.69 6.12 6.44
CA GLY A 24 -28.26 5.84 6.38
C GLY A 24 -27.70 5.40 5.02
N GLU A 25 -27.37 6.36 4.16
CA GLU A 25 -26.32 6.13 3.18
C GLU A 25 -25.02 5.96 3.95
N ALA A 26 -24.41 4.78 3.91
CA ALA A 26 -22.99 4.65 4.19
C ALA A 26 -22.26 5.28 3.00
N THR A 27 -22.13 6.61 3.06
CA THR A 27 -21.14 7.30 2.25
C THR A 27 -19.80 6.84 2.77
N ILE A 28 -19.08 6.04 1.99
CA ILE A 28 -17.65 5.93 2.17
C ILE A 28 -17.12 7.32 1.84
N VAL A 29 -16.77 8.06 2.89
CA VAL A 29 -15.73 9.05 2.79
C VAL A 29 -14.49 8.23 2.46
N ALA A 30 -14.07 8.21 1.20
CA ALA A 30 -12.65 8.10 0.92
C ALA A 30 -12.06 9.26 1.71
N GLN A 31 -11.47 8.97 2.88
CA GLN A 31 -10.66 9.98 3.53
C GLN A 31 -9.49 10.18 2.58
N ALA A 32 -9.61 11.21 1.73
CA ALA A 32 -8.44 12.00 1.44
C ALA A 32 -7.88 12.35 2.82
N LEU A 33 -6.81 11.66 3.22
CA LEU A 33 -6.06 11.96 4.41
C LEU A 33 -5.61 13.42 4.27
N GLY A 34 -6.41 14.35 4.80
CA GLY A 34 -5.94 15.70 5.09
C GLY A 34 -4.77 15.55 6.07
N PRO A 35 -3.72 16.36 5.95
CA PRO A 35 -2.36 16.00 6.33
C PRO A 35 -2.38 15.41 7.74
N ALA A 36 -2.28 14.08 7.81
CA ALA A 36 -1.91 13.43 9.05
C ALA A 36 -0.62 14.12 9.49
N GLY A 37 -0.53 14.45 10.78
CA GLY A 37 0.77 14.88 11.32
C GLY A 37 1.83 13.88 10.85
N PRO A 38 3.07 14.33 10.56
CA PRO A 38 4.06 13.49 9.90
C PRO A 38 4.13 12.14 10.61
N SER A 39 3.98 11.06 9.82
CA SER A 39 4.16 9.69 10.29
C SER A 39 5.44 9.65 11.13
N PRO A 40 5.37 9.19 12.39
CA PRO A 40 6.40 9.56 13.36
C PRO A 40 7.63 8.64 13.29
N VAL A 41 7.71 7.77 12.28
CA VAL A 41 8.83 6.84 12.08
C VAL A 41 10.00 7.53 11.39
N SER A 42 11.22 7.07 11.66
CA SER A 42 12.46 7.58 11.09
C SER A 42 13.39 6.42 10.73
N GLY A 43 14.12 6.51 9.62
CA GLY A 43 14.90 5.41 9.04
C GLY A 43 14.19 4.81 7.82
N HIS A 44 14.46 3.54 7.50
CA HIS A 44 13.83 2.76 6.42
C HIS A 44 12.42 2.22 6.76
N ALA A 45 11.83 2.70 7.87
CA ALA A 45 10.55 2.22 8.36
C ALA A 45 9.37 2.82 7.57
N SER A 46 8.53 1.96 6.99
CA SER A 46 7.34 2.34 6.24
C SER A 46 6.04 1.90 6.94
N VAL A 47 4.97 2.69 6.78
CA VAL A 47 3.64 2.31 7.26
C VAL A 47 2.97 1.48 6.16
N VAL A 48 2.85 0.18 6.38
CA VAL A 48 2.36 -0.78 5.38
C VAL A 48 0.87 -1.10 5.50
N ALA A 49 0.25 -0.76 6.62
CA ALA A 49 -1.20 -0.78 6.79
C ALA A 49 -1.62 0.15 7.93
N GLN A 50 -2.88 0.60 7.87
CA GLN A 50 -3.46 1.46 8.90
C GLN A 50 -4.95 1.14 9.10
N ALA A 51 -5.44 1.35 10.31
CA ALA A 51 -6.86 1.25 10.63
C ALA A 51 -7.24 2.10 11.84
N VAL A 52 -8.44 2.66 11.82
CA VAL A 52 -9.03 3.30 13.01
C VAL A 52 -9.80 2.26 13.83
N VAL A 53 -9.39 2.06 15.09
CA VAL A 53 -9.99 1.10 16.02
C VAL A 53 -10.77 1.82 17.12
N ASP A 54 -12.08 1.60 17.14
CA ASP A 54 -12.95 2.08 18.22
C ASP A 54 -12.86 1.16 19.44
N LEU A 55 -12.32 1.66 20.54
CA LEU A 55 -12.23 0.91 21.80
C LEU A 55 -13.18 1.46 22.86
N PRO A 56 -13.91 0.60 23.60
CA PRO A 56 -14.60 1.01 24.82
C PRO A 56 -13.61 1.28 25.96
N GLU A 57 -14.07 1.99 26.99
CA GLU A 57 -13.30 2.13 28.23
C GLU A 57 -13.09 0.75 28.86
N GLY A 58 -11.83 0.40 29.15
CA GLY A 58 -11.50 -0.87 29.77
C GLY A 58 -10.12 -1.38 29.40
N ASP A 59 -9.94 -2.69 29.58
CA ASP A 59 -8.71 -3.37 29.21
C ASP A 59 -8.79 -3.83 27.74
N ALA A 60 -7.74 -3.54 26.97
CA ALA A 60 -7.52 -4.01 25.61
C ALA A 60 -6.36 -5.02 25.58
N VAL A 61 -6.29 -5.80 24.51
CA VAL A 61 -5.18 -6.72 24.21
C VAL A 61 -4.86 -6.69 22.73
N TRP A 62 -3.60 -6.98 22.41
CA TRP A 62 -3.23 -7.47 21.10
C TRP A 62 -3.51 -8.97 21.03
N ARG A 63 -4.23 -9.40 19.98
CA ARG A 63 -4.43 -10.80 19.67
C ARG A 63 -3.73 -11.10 18.36
N ILE A 64 -2.93 -12.16 18.36
CA ILE A 64 -2.21 -12.65 17.18
C ILE A 64 -2.72 -14.06 16.93
N ARG A 65 -3.18 -14.34 15.72
CA ARG A 65 -3.70 -15.67 15.35
C ARG A 65 -3.23 -16.05 13.97
N ASP A 66 -2.90 -17.32 13.83
CA ASP A 66 -2.57 -17.92 12.55
C ASP A 66 -3.79 -18.63 11.99
N ILE A 67 -4.08 -18.36 10.73
CA ILE A 67 -5.12 -19.05 9.96
C ILE A 67 -4.49 -19.79 8.80
N GLU A 68 -4.99 -21.00 8.52
CA GLU A 68 -4.64 -21.71 7.29
C GLU A 68 -5.47 -21.14 6.14
N VAL A 69 -4.78 -20.71 5.08
CA VAL A 69 -5.38 -20.20 3.85
C VAL A 69 -4.98 -21.10 2.70
N ASP A 70 -5.94 -21.40 1.83
CA ASP A 70 -5.72 -22.15 0.60
C ASP A 70 -6.41 -21.45 -0.57
N SER A 71 -6.35 -22.04 -1.75
CA SER A 71 -6.93 -21.46 -2.97
C SER A 71 -8.47 -21.41 -2.97
N THR A 72 -9.15 -22.06 -2.01
CA THR A 72 -10.62 -22.11 -1.96
C THR A 72 -11.25 -20.94 -1.23
N GLY A 73 -10.45 -20.22 -0.41
CA GLY A 73 -10.89 -19.06 0.35
C GLY A 73 -11.25 -19.42 1.78
N THR A 74 -10.49 -18.86 2.71
CA THR A 74 -10.72 -18.99 4.14
C THR A 74 -11.44 -17.73 4.65
N PRO A 75 -12.66 -17.84 5.19
CA PRO A 75 -13.33 -16.72 5.85
C PRO A 75 -12.57 -16.25 7.08
N VAL A 76 -12.48 -14.94 7.27
CA VAL A 76 -11.81 -14.33 8.44
C VAL A 76 -12.81 -13.54 9.26
N GLU A 77 -13.07 -14.03 10.47
CA GLU A 77 -13.91 -13.32 11.44
C GLU A 77 -13.06 -12.30 12.22
N ALA A 78 -13.44 -11.03 12.11
CA ALA A 78 -12.86 -9.91 12.83
C ALA A 78 -13.96 -8.97 13.32
N ALA A 79 -14.18 -8.88 14.63
CA ALA A 79 -15.21 -7.98 15.20
C ALA A 79 -14.74 -6.51 15.28
N TYR A 80 -13.42 -6.34 15.33
CA TYR A 80 -12.67 -5.08 15.27
C TYR A 80 -11.79 -5.11 14.01
N PRO A 81 -11.29 -3.96 13.53
CA PRO A 81 -10.32 -3.96 12.45
C PRO A 81 -9.14 -4.88 12.80
N ALA A 82 -8.67 -5.63 11.82
CA ALA A 82 -7.55 -6.53 11.95
C ALA A 82 -6.58 -6.34 10.79
N PHE A 83 -5.38 -6.89 10.91
CA PHE A 83 -4.33 -6.82 9.90
C PHE A 83 -3.94 -8.23 9.50
N ALA A 84 -4.01 -8.53 8.21
CA ALA A 84 -3.54 -9.78 7.64
C ALA A 84 -2.10 -9.60 7.18
N MET A 85 -1.18 -10.31 7.83
CA MET A 85 0.24 -10.35 7.51
C MET A 85 0.55 -11.59 6.69
N VAL A 86 1.13 -11.39 5.52
CA VAL A 86 1.41 -12.46 4.57
C VAL A 86 2.90 -12.75 4.60
N GLN A 87 3.26 -14.01 4.78
CA GLN A 87 4.63 -14.49 4.62
C GLN A 87 4.61 -15.64 3.61
N GLY A 88 5.40 -15.53 2.54
CA GLY A 88 5.56 -16.59 1.54
C GLY A 88 4.84 -16.30 0.23
N VAL A 89 3.70 -16.94 0.00
CA VAL A 89 3.00 -16.81 -1.29
C VAL A 89 2.00 -15.65 -1.20
N PRO A 90 1.84 -14.83 -2.25
CA PRO A 90 0.80 -13.81 -2.25
C PRO A 90 -0.60 -14.38 -1.99
N VAL A 91 -1.45 -13.57 -1.37
CA VAL A 91 -2.87 -13.89 -1.13
C VAL A 91 -3.76 -12.84 -1.76
N ILE A 92 -5.01 -13.22 -2.01
CA ILE A 92 -6.09 -12.28 -2.32
C ILE A 92 -6.94 -12.12 -1.06
N VAL A 93 -7.07 -10.89 -0.57
CA VAL A 93 -8.00 -10.50 0.48
C VAL A 93 -9.24 -9.91 -0.21
N GLU A 94 -10.36 -10.60 -0.11
CA GLU A 94 -11.62 -10.20 -0.70
C GLU A 94 -12.58 -9.71 0.38
N SER A 95 -12.98 -8.44 0.29
CA SER A 95 -13.93 -7.82 1.20
C SER A 95 -15.35 -8.12 0.74
N GLY A 96 -16.11 -8.90 1.52
CA GLY A 96 -17.53 -9.12 1.24
C GLY A 96 -18.41 -7.87 1.38
N VAL A 97 -17.89 -6.75 1.89
CA VAL A 97 -18.62 -5.48 2.03
C VAL A 97 -18.49 -4.62 0.77
N THR A 98 -17.30 -4.53 0.21
CA THR A 98 -16.99 -3.67 -0.94
C THR A 98 -16.86 -4.44 -2.25
N GLU A 99 -16.81 -5.77 -2.19
CA GLU A 99 -16.46 -6.67 -3.30
C GLU A 99 -15.06 -6.41 -3.88
N LEU A 100 -14.26 -5.58 -3.22
CA LEU A 100 -12.88 -5.32 -3.61
C LEU A 100 -12.01 -6.53 -3.27
N GLN A 101 -11.14 -6.87 -4.22
CA GLN A 101 -10.10 -7.86 -4.06
C GLN A 101 -8.76 -7.15 -4.03
N GLN A 102 -8.02 -7.32 -2.95
CA GLN A 102 -6.67 -6.79 -2.80
C GLN A 102 -5.69 -7.96 -2.88
N ARG A 103 -4.72 -7.90 -3.80
CA ARG A 103 -3.56 -8.78 -3.73
C ARG A 103 -2.61 -8.27 -2.66
N VAL A 104 -2.11 -9.17 -1.83
CA VAL A 104 -1.19 -8.87 -0.73
C VAL A 104 0.02 -9.78 -0.89
N ALA A 105 1.17 -9.20 -1.16
CA ALA A 105 2.41 -9.91 -1.40
C ALA A 105 3.06 -10.37 -0.09
N SER A 106 4.11 -11.19 -0.21
CA SER A 106 4.89 -11.60 0.95
C SER A 106 5.58 -10.41 1.60
N GLY A 107 5.45 -10.28 2.91
CA GLY A 107 6.00 -9.16 3.66
C GLY A 107 5.05 -7.96 3.77
N GLU A 108 3.94 -7.96 3.03
CA GLU A 108 2.93 -6.91 3.11
C GLU A 108 1.83 -7.22 4.13
N ALA A 109 1.05 -6.18 4.43
CA ALA A 109 -0.10 -6.19 5.31
C ALA A 109 -1.36 -5.75 4.56
N ALA A 110 -2.51 -6.30 4.91
CA ALA A 110 -3.80 -5.75 4.50
C ALA A 110 -4.73 -5.54 5.69
N THR A 111 -5.50 -4.46 5.63
CA THR A 111 -6.52 -4.15 6.64
C THR A 111 -7.79 -4.96 6.37
N ILE A 112 -8.27 -5.66 7.39
CA ILE A 112 -9.55 -6.37 7.41
C ILE A 112 -10.57 -5.50 8.13
N ALA A 113 -11.65 -5.17 7.43
CA ALA A 113 -12.74 -4.39 7.98
C ALA A 113 -13.49 -5.15 9.09
N PRO A 114 -13.92 -4.48 10.17
CA PRO A 114 -14.68 -5.12 11.25
C PRO A 114 -16.04 -5.61 10.76
N ASN A 115 -16.48 -6.75 11.28
CA ASN A 115 -17.77 -7.40 11.01
C ASN A 115 -18.06 -7.56 9.50
N SER A 116 -17.01 -7.81 8.72
CA SER A 116 -17.09 -8.04 7.28
C SER A 116 -17.06 -9.52 6.96
N ASP A 117 -17.68 -9.91 5.84
CA ASP A 117 -17.54 -11.25 5.26
C ASP A 117 -16.23 -11.32 4.45
N THR A 118 -15.10 -11.01 5.08
CA THR A 118 -13.79 -11.05 4.41
C THR A 118 -13.33 -12.49 4.19
N THR A 119 -12.80 -12.79 3.01
CA THR A 119 -12.15 -14.08 2.71
C THR A 119 -10.72 -13.87 2.24
N ILE A 120 -9.82 -14.79 2.62
CA ILE A 120 -8.43 -14.77 2.17
C ILE A 120 -8.15 -16.04 1.37
N ARG A 121 -7.66 -15.88 0.14
CA ARG A 121 -7.28 -16.97 -0.76
C ARG A 121 -5.77 -16.98 -0.98
N SER A 122 -5.14 -18.13 -0.82
CA SER A 122 -3.75 -18.32 -1.28
C SER A 122 -3.70 -18.35 -2.81
N MET A 123 -2.75 -17.65 -3.42
CA MET A 123 -2.46 -17.74 -4.86
C MET A 123 -1.58 -18.95 -5.22
N GLY A 124 -1.18 -19.76 -4.23
CA GLY A 124 -0.43 -20.99 -4.45
C GLY A 124 -0.80 -22.08 -3.46
N PRO A 125 0.17 -22.87 -2.95
CA PRO A 125 -0.14 -23.91 -1.96
C PRO A 125 -0.77 -23.33 -0.70
N ALA A 126 -1.42 -24.21 0.07
CA ALA A 126 -1.93 -23.86 1.39
C ALA A 126 -0.79 -23.35 2.28
N GLN A 127 -1.03 -22.25 2.97
CA GLN A 127 -0.06 -21.55 3.81
C GLN A 127 -0.74 -20.97 5.04
N THR A 128 0.06 -20.37 5.92
CA THR A 128 -0.43 -19.67 7.11
C THR A 128 -0.38 -18.17 6.88
N VAL A 129 -1.45 -17.48 7.23
CA VAL A 129 -1.51 -16.02 7.32
C VAL A 129 -1.70 -15.64 8.77
N THR A 130 -0.93 -14.66 9.24
CA THR A 130 -1.03 -14.16 10.61
C THR A 130 -1.99 -12.98 10.65
N ILE A 131 -3.00 -13.06 11.50
CA ILE A 131 -3.98 -12.02 11.76
C ILE A 131 -3.65 -11.37 13.09
N VAL A 132 -3.53 -10.04 13.09
CA VAL A 132 -3.29 -9.24 14.28
C VAL A 132 -4.43 -8.25 14.48
N ASP A 133 -5.01 -8.23 15.67
CA ASP A 133 -6.13 -7.35 15.99
C ASP A 133 -6.02 -6.76 17.40
N LEU A 134 -6.40 -5.49 17.51
CA LEU A 134 -6.54 -4.76 18.77
C LEU A 134 -8.01 -4.79 19.18
N LEU A 135 -8.31 -5.36 20.35
CA LEU A 135 -9.68 -5.55 20.80
C LEU A 135 -9.80 -5.55 22.34
N PRO A 136 -11.01 -5.38 22.89
CA PRO A 136 -11.24 -5.52 24.31
C PRO A 136 -10.83 -6.90 24.83
N ALA A 137 -10.17 -6.93 26.00
CA ALA A 137 -9.72 -8.17 26.63
C ALA A 137 -10.86 -9.16 26.90
N SER A 138 -12.09 -8.68 27.06
CA SER A 138 -13.29 -9.52 27.23
C SER A 138 -13.72 -10.27 25.97
N GLU A 139 -13.31 -9.80 24.79
CA GLU A 139 -13.65 -10.36 23.48
C GLU A 139 -12.51 -11.21 22.90
N ALA A 140 -11.32 -11.11 23.48
CA ALA A 140 -10.15 -11.86 23.08
C ALA A 140 -10.31 -13.36 23.35
N THR A 141 -10.70 -14.08 22.30
CA THR A 141 -10.78 -15.54 22.29
C THR A 141 -10.03 -16.09 21.09
N ILE A 142 -9.38 -17.24 21.26
CA ILE A 142 -8.78 -18.02 20.18
C ILE A 142 -9.49 -19.36 20.17
N SER A 143 -10.19 -19.64 19.07
CA SER A 143 -10.95 -20.88 18.88
C SER A 143 -10.62 -21.43 17.51
N GLY A 144 -10.17 -22.69 17.45
CA GLY A 144 -9.87 -23.36 16.17
C GLY A 144 -8.65 -22.82 15.40
N SER A 145 -7.90 -21.88 15.96
CA SER A 145 -6.66 -21.30 15.42
C SER A 145 -5.50 -21.48 16.39
N THR A 146 -4.26 -21.39 15.90
CA THR A 146 -3.07 -21.19 16.73
C THR A 146 -2.85 -19.69 16.93
N GLY A 147 -2.21 -19.28 18.02
CA GLY A 147 -1.97 -17.86 18.29
C GLY A 147 -1.74 -17.53 19.76
N THR A 148 -1.60 -16.24 20.03
CA THR A 148 -1.33 -15.67 21.35
C THR A 148 -2.30 -14.52 21.65
N ILE A 149 -2.60 -14.36 22.93
CA ILE A 149 -3.27 -13.16 23.44
C ILE A 149 -2.24 -12.48 24.33
N GLY A 150 -1.90 -11.23 23.99
CA GLY A 150 -0.99 -10.41 24.76
C GLY A 150 -1.48 -10.13 26.18
N SER A 151 -0.62 -9.55 27.01
CA SER A 151 -1.05 -9.08 28.33
C SER A 151 -2.03 -7.91 28.17
N ALA A 152 -3.04 -7.85 29.03
CA ALA A 152 -4.02 -6.78 29.00
C ALA A 152 -3.43 -5.44 29.47
N PHE A 153 -3.86 -4.35 28.83
CA PHE A 153 -3.49 -2.98 29.15
C PHE A 153 -4.72 -2.07 29.13
N SER A 154 -4.73 -1.03 29.96
CA SER A 154 -5.90 -0.15 30.11
C SER A 154 -5.90 0.94 29.05
N MET A 155 -7.05 1.12 28.40
CA MET A 155 -7.31 2.17 27.41
C MET A 155 -8.54 2.99 27.81
N SER A 156 -8.54 4.27 27.43
CA SER A 156 -9.76 5.09 27.52
C SER A 156 -10.70 4.74 26.37
N ALA A 157 -11.98 5.09 26.49
CA ALA A 157 -12.86 5.03 25.33
C ALA A 157 -12.42 6.05 24.28
N GLY A 158 -12.28 5.64 23.02
CA GLY A 158 -11.81 6.49 21.94
C GLY A 158 -11.67 5.75 20.61
N SER A 159 -11.35 6.51 19.56
CA SER A 159 -11.08 6.00 18.22
C SER A 159 -9.59 6.15 17.97
N TYR A 160 -8.85 5.05 18.01
CA TYR A 160 -7.40 5.08 17.93
C TYR A 160 -6.94 4.77 16.53
N ASP A 161 -6.07 5.60 15.99
CA ASP A 161 -5.32 5.27 14.78
C ASP A 161 -4.34 4.13 15.10
N VAL A 162 -4.27 3.11 14.26
CA VAL A 162 -3.34 1.99 14.43
C VAL A 162 -2.52 1.85 13.18
N ASP A 163 -1.22 2.07 13.33
CA ASP A 163 -0.23 1.96 12.26
C ASP A 163 0.47 0.60 12.33
N VAL A 164 0.60 -0.07 11.19
CA VAL A 164 1.49 -1.22 11.01
C VAL A 164 2.76 -0.70 10.36
N ILE A 165 3.82 -0.60 11.15
CA ILE A 165 5.13 -0.13 10.70
C ILE A 165 5.96 -1.37 10.37
N ARG A 166 6.56 -1.39 9.18
CA ARG A 166 7.49 -2.42 8.73
C ARG A 166 8.86 -1.80 8.51
N ASP A 167 9.89 -2.58 8.81
CA ASP A 167 11.27 -2.22 8.46
C ASP A 167 12.07 -3.49 8.17
N VAL A 168 13.08 -3.41 7.30
CA VAL A 168 14.03 -4.48 7.00
C VAL A 168 15.41 -3.95 7.28
N LEU A 169 16.03 -4.49 8.33
CA LEU A 169 17.28 -4.00 8.86
C LEU A 169 18.43 -4.97 8.52
N ALA A 170 19.55 -4.41 8.06
CA ALA A 170 20.83 -5.10 7.97
C ALA A 170 21.46 -5.28 9.35
N GLU A 171 22.46 -6.18 9.49
CA GLU A 171 23.16 -6.34 10.77
C GLU A 171 23.77 -5.00 11.27
N GLU A 172 23.60 -4.70 12.57
CA GLU A 172 24.02 -3.45 13.22
C GLU A 172 23.20 -2.19 12.85
N GLU A 173 22.23 -2.30 11.95
CA GLU A 173 21.32 -1.22 11.61
C GLU A 173 20.25 -1.02 12.69
N SER A 174 19.65 0.16 12.75
CA SER A 174 18.63 0.46 13.75
C SER A 174 17.55 1.41 13.26
N THR A 175 16.33 1.17 13.74
CA THR A 175 15.16 2.01 13.49
C THR A 175 14.52 2.44 14.80
N ALA A 176 13.78 3.55 14.77
CA ALA A 176 13.12 4.11 15.93
C ALA A 176 11.62 4.18 15.74
N ILE A 177 10.89 3.71 16.75
CA ILE A 177 9.43 3.74 16.78
C ILE A 177 9.02 4.54 18.02
N PRO A 178 8.47 5.76 17.83
CA PRO A 178 8.15 6.60 18.97
C PRO A 178 6.92 6.12 19.73
N GLU A 179 6.82 6.54 20.98
CA GLU A 179 5.74 6.19 21.89
C GLU A 179 4.35 6.51 21.27
N GLY A 180 3.41 5.58 21.43
CA GLY A 180 2.01 5.74 21.08
C GLY A 180 1.09 6.01 22.27
N SER A 181 -0.23 6.01 22.06
CA SER A 181 -1.23 6.09 23.14
C SER A 181 -1.31 4.83 24.00
N GLY A 182 -0.64 3.76 23.59
CA GLY A 182 -0.62 2.45 24.25
C GLY A 182 0.62 1.65 23.87
N PRO A 183 0.74 0.40 24.36
CA PRO A 183 1.88 -0.46 24.05
C PRO A 183 1.91 -0.84 22.57
N THR A 184 3.10 -0.77 21.98
CA THR A 184 3.37 -1.26 20.63
C THR A 184 3.59 -2.77 20.69
N GLN A 185 2.89 -3.52 19.84
CA GLN A 185 3.16 -4.94 19.66
C GLN A 185 4.23 -5.10 18.56
N LEU A 186 5.33 -5.79 18.89
CA LEU A 186 6.39 -6.12 17.94
C LEU A 186 6.27 -7.58 17.51
N LEU A 187 6.46 -7.84 16.23
CA LEU A 187 6.68 -9.16 15.63
C LEU A 187 7.98 -9.11 14.83
N LEU A 188 8.87 -10.09 15.01
CA LEU A 188 10.01 -10.29 14.12
C LEU A 188 9.68 -11.40 13.12
N LEU A 189 9.68 -11.08 11.83
CA LEU A 189 9.46 -12.07 10.78
C LEU A 189 10.78 -12.76 10.39
N GLY A 190 11.88 -12.00 10.39
CA GLY A 190 13.22 -12.46 10.00
C GLY A 190 14.31 -12.02 10.98
N GLY A 191 15.46 -12.69 10.92
CA GLY A 191 16.67 -12.33 11.67
C GLY A 191 16.51 -12.31 13.20
N GLN A 192 17.24 -11.38 13.85
CA GLN A 192 17.24 -11.17 15.29
C GLN A 192 17.51 -9.70 15.62
N ALA A 193 16.79 -9.12 16.57
CA ALA A 193 16.98 -7.74 17.00
C ALA A 193 17.09 -7.62 18.52
N ASP A 194 17.86 -6.63 18.97
CA ASP A 194 17.81 -6.08 20.33
C ASP A 194 16.89 -4.87 20.34
N ILE A 195 15.92 -4.87 21.25
CA ILE A 195 14.94 -3.80 21.43
C ILE A 195 15.31 -3.09 22.73
N ASP A 196 15.53 -1.79 22.65
CA ASP A 196 15.66 -0.90 23.80
C ASP A 196 14.40 -0.04 23.92
N ALA A 197 13.64 -0.26 24.98
CA ALA A 197 12.47 0.52 25.35
C ALA A 197 12.74 1.25 26.67
N ASP A 198 12.06 2.37 26.92
CA ASP A 198 12.28 3.22 28.11
C ASP A 198 12.36 2.47 29.45
N ALA A 199 11.55 1.42 29.61
CA ALA A 199 11.45 0.64 30.84
C ALA A 199 12.24 -0.67 30.82
N GLU A 200 12.56 -1.20 29.64
CA GLU A 200 13.20 -2.51 29.49
C GLU A 200 13.90 -2.68 28.14
N SER A 201 14.98 -3.45 28.14
CA SER A 201 15.63 -3.90 26.91
C SER A 201 15.55 -5.43 26.82
N PHE A 202 15.35 -5.96 25.62
CA PHE A 202 15.23 -7.39 25.37
C PHE A 202 15.60 -7.76 23.93
N SER A 203 16.01 -9.00 23.71
CA SER A 203 16.23 -9.53 22.35
C SER A 203 15.00 -10.29 21.87
N LEU A 204 14.70 -10.17 20.58
CA LEU A 204 13.68 -10.95 19.89
C LEU A 204 14.32 -11.60 18.66
N ALA A 205 13.90 -12.82 18.33
CA ALA A 205 14.33 -13.54 17.14
C ALA A 205 13.13 -13.79 16.22
N SER A 206 13.39 -14.16 14.96
CA SER A 206 12.36 -14.55 14.00
C SER A 206 11.30 -15.49 14.59
N GLY A 207 10.03 -15.18 14.33
CA GLY A 207 8.84 -15.83 14.86
C GLY A 207 8.49 -15.42 16.30
N GLY A 208 9.30 -14.55 16.92
CA GLY A 208 9.02 -13.98 18.23
C GLY A 208 8.12 -12.76 18.16
N ASP A 209 7.26 -12.62 19.15
CA ASP A 209 6.41 -11.45 19.36
C ASP A 209 6.55 -10.93 20.80
N ARG A 210 6.48 -9.61 20.98
CA ARG A 210 6.46 -8.99 22.31
C ARG A 210 5.89 -7.58 22.29
N MET A 211 5.13 -7.24 23.33
CA MET A 211 4.72 -5.85 23.57
C MET A 211 5.82 -5.06 24.28
N ALA A 212 5.97 -3.79 23.90
CA ALA A 212 6.84 -2.82 24.55
C ALA A 212 6.11 -1.48 24.75
N MET A 213 6.60 -0.68 25.70
CA MET A 213 6.04 0.64 26.03
C MET A 213 7.12 1.70 25.92
N GLY A 214 6.72 2.93 25.59
CA GLY A 214 7.61 4.07 25.45
C GLY A 214 8.21 4.18 24.05
N ASP A 215 9.22 5.02 23.94
CA ASP A 215 10.02 5.13 22.72
C ASP A 215 10.85 3.85 22.55
N LEU A 216 10.84 3.30 21.33
CA LEU A 216 11.55 2.07 20.99
C LEU A 216 12.70 2.37 20.05
N THR A 217 13.88 1.86 20.38
CA THR A 217 14.98 1.71 19.44
C THR A 217 15.17 0.22 19.17
N ILE A 218 15.11 -0.18 17.91
CA ILE A 218 15.24 -1.57 17.50
C ILE A 218 16.52 -1.67 16.68
N SER A 219 17.47 -2.48 17.16
CA SER A 219 18.77 -2.68 16.51
C SER A 219 18.90 -4.12 16.04
N ALA A 220 19.12 -4.32 14.74
CA ALA A 220 19.34 -5.64 14.18
C ALA A 220 20.69 -6.21 14.64
N THR A 221 20.67 -7.49 14.99
CA THR A 221 21.83 -8.28 15.43
C THR A 221 22.14 -9.43 14.48
N ALA A 222 21.42 -9.47 13.35
CA ALA A 222 21.60 -10.37 12.22
C ALA A 222 21.08 -9.67 10.96
N ASP A 223 21.57 -10.09 9.80
CA ASP A 223 21.04 -9.65 8.51
C ASP A 223 19.60 -10.12 8.28
N ASP A 224 18.92 -9.48 7.33
CA ASP A 224 17.54 -9.74 6.93
C ASP A 224 16.56 -9.69 8.13
N THR A 225 16.81 -8.77 9.08
CA THR A 225 15.93 -8.55 10.23
C THR A 225 14.71 -7.76 9.79
N THR A 226 13.65 -8.49 9.44
CA THR A 226 12.34 -7.89 9.17
C THR A 226 11.52 -7.74 10.44
N ILE A 227 11.13 -6.52 10.75
CA ILE A 227 10.28 -6.18 11.90
C ILE A 227 8.89 -5.73 11.45
N LEU A 228 7.90 -5.99 12.30
CA LEU A 228 6.60 -5.36 12.26
C LEU A 228 6.29 -4.78 13.64
N ALA A 229 5.76 -3.57 13.66
CA ALA A 229 5.35 -2.89 14.86
C ALA A 229 3.92 -2.35 14.69
N PHE A 230 3.01 -2.87 15.49
CA PHE A 230 1.63 -2.43 15.55
C PHE A 230 1.53 -1.35 16.62
N ARG A 231 1.52 -0.09 16.18
CA ARG A 231 1.57 1.08 17.04
C ARG A 231 0.18 1.69 17.19
N ILE A 232 -0.21 1.98 18.42
CA ILE A 232 -1.46 2.70 18.72
C ILE A 232 -1.17 4.21 18.70
N GLY A 233 -1.64 4.90 17.68
CA GLY A 233 -1.59 6.34 17.52
C GLY A 233 -2.53 7.12 18.47
N PRO A 234 -2.60 8.45 18.33
CA PRO A 234 -3.47 9.31 19.14
C PRO A 234 -4.96 9.01 18.93
N ASP A 235 -5.80 9.42 19.88
CA ASP A 235 -7.25 9.44 19.71
C ASP A 235 -7.63 10.42 18.59
N VAL A 236 -8.26 9.89 17.55
CA VAL A 236 -8.72 10.63 16.38
C VAL A 236 -10.14 11.09 16.64
N ALA A 237 -10.31 12.40 16.85
CA ALA A 237 -11.63 12.99 16.86
C ALA A 237 -12.22 12.87 15.45
N LEU A 238 -13.18 11.96 15.27
CA LEU A 238 -13.99 11.90 14.05
C LEU A 238 -14.87 13.16 14.02
N GLU A 239 -14.34 14.27 13.51
CA GLU A 239 -15.17 15.42 13.14
C GLU A 239 -16.06 15.03 11.97
N ASP A 240 -17.33 15.43 12.04
CA ASP A 240 -18.38 15.17 11.04
C ASP A 240 -17.90 15.71 9.67
N VAL A 241 -17.34 14.82 8.83
CA VAL A 241 -16.75 15.22 7.55
C VAL A 241 -17.88 15.70 6.64
N ALA A 242 -17.94 17.02 6.44
CA ALA A 242 -18.81 17.60 5.44
C ALA A 242 -18.49 16.96 4.08
N THR A 243 -19.54 16.50 3.40
CA THR A 243 -19.47 15.95 2.04
C THR A 243 -18.59 16.85 1.16
N PRO A 244 -17.51 16.35 0.55
CA PRO A 244 -16.70 17.17 -0.33
C PRO A 244 -17.59 17.72 -1.45
N ALA A 245 -17.62 19.04 -1.60
CA ALA A 245 -18.25 19.63 -2.77
C ALA A 245 -17.44 19.20 -4.00
N ALA A 246 -18.14 18.65 -5.00
CA ALA A 246 -17.54 18.25 -6.27
C ALA A 246 -16.59 19.34 -6.79
N THR A 247 -15.33 18.96 -7.04
CA THR A 247 -14.35 19.81 -7.71
C THR A 247 -14.94 20.25 -9.05
N PRO A 248 -14.99 21.56 -9.35
CA PRO A 248 -15.46 22.00 -10.65
C PRO A 248 -14.54 21.45 -11.74
N SER A 249 -15.14 20.74 -12.69
CA SER A 249 -14.52 20.20 -13.90
C SER A 249 -13.54 21.20 -14.52
N ALA A 250 -12.28 20.76 -14.67
CA ALA A 250 -11.24 21.53 -15.31
C ALA A 250 -11.67 21.93 -16.73
N ALA A 251 -11.61 23.23 -17.02
CA ALA A 251 -11.79 23.71 -18.38
C ALA A 251 -10.61 23.26 -19.25
N THR A 252 -10.91 22.69 -20.40
CA THR A 252 -9.95 22.31 -21.44
C THR A 252 -9.03 23.48 -21.83
N PRO A 253 -7.70 23.34 -21.76
CA PRO A 253 -6.79 24.34 -22.30
C PRO A 253 -6.72 24.23 -23.83
N ASN A 254 -6.81 25.39 -24.48
CA ASN A 254 -6.65 25.59 -25.92
C ASN A 254 -5.17 25.45 -26.33
N PRO A 255 -4.82 24.79 -27.46
CA PRO A 255 -3.43 24.62 -27.85
C PRO A 255 -2.93 25.86 -28.61
N GLU A 256 -1.91 26.54 -28.09
CA GLU A 256 -1.12 27.49 -28.86
C GLU A 256 0.36 27.20 -28.63
N ALA A 257 1.04 26.85 -29.74
CA ALA A 257 2.42 26.38 -29.81
C ALA A 257 3.45 27.47 -29.48
N PRO A 258 4.65 27.12 -28.95
CA PRO A 258 5.80 28.02 -28.97
C PRO A 258 6.78 27.64 -30.10
N GLU A 259 7.08 28.61 -30.97
CA GLU A 259 8.20 28.53 -31.92
C GLU A 259 9.54 28.91 -31.27
N ALA A 260 10.50 28.00 -31.43
CA ALA A 260 11.93 28.17 -31.73
C ALA A 260 12.90 28.94 -30.80
N THR A 261 13.96 28.20 -30.47
CA THR A 261 15.29 28.51 -29.91
C THR A 261 16.02 29.69 -30.58
N PRO A 262 17.07 30.24 -29.94
CA PRO A 262 18.39 29.93 -30.50
C PRO A 262 19.52 29.66 -29.48
N THR A 263 20.36 28.71 -29.90
CA THR A 263 21.69 28.30 -29.44
C THR A 263 22.63 29.46 -29.08
N GLN A 264 23.43 29.31 -28.02
CA GLN A 264 24.70 30.03 -27.86
C GLN A 264 25.86 29.07 -27.58
N GLU A 265 26.93 29.32 -28.32
CA GLU A 265 28.21 28.62 -28.44
C GLU A 265 29.07 28.67 -27.17
N LEU A 266 29.82 27.59 -26.94
CA LEU A 266 30.91 27.47 -25.97
C LEU A 266 32.14 28.25 -26.47
N GLU A 267 32.63 29.23 -25.70
CA GLU A 267 33.98 29.80 -25.89
C GLU A 267 34.91 29.41 -24.74
N GLU A 268 35.98 28.71 -25.13
CA GLU A 268 37.15 28.31 -24.34
C GLU A 268 38.06 29.53 -24.08
N VAL A 269 38.40 29.82 -22.82
CA VAL A 269 39.42 30.83 -22.46
C VAL A 269 40.44 30.23 -21.49
N THR A 270 41.60 29.90 -22.04
CA THR A 270 42.84 29.57 -21.32
C THR A 270 43.55 30.83 -20.82
N THR A 271 43.91 30.92 -19.53
CA THR A 271 45.17 31.56 -19.05
C THR A 271 45.43 31.29 -17.56
N GLU A 272 46.65 30.86 -17.24
CA GLU A 272 47.32 30.86 -15.91
C GLU A 272 48.82 31.21 -16.14
N PRO A 273 49.66 31.65 -15.14
CA PRO A 273 49.44 31.69 -13.68
C PRO A 273 49.97 32.92 -12.86
N SER A 274 49.55 32.98 -11.57
CA SER A 274 50.23 33.38 -10.30
C SER A 274 50.54 34.86 -9.91
N PRO A 275 50.67 35.23 -8.59
CA PRO A 275 50.42 34.50 -7.33
C PRO A 275 49.63 35.26 -6.21
N THR A 276 49.13 34.49 -5.23
CA THR A 276 48.88 34.88 -3.82
C THR A 276 47.62 35.70 -3.47
N ALA A 277 46.49 35.00 -3.32
CA ALA A 277 45.70 34.87 -2.08
C ALA A 277 44.52 33.96 -2.42
N GLY A 278 44.56 32.71 -1.97
CA GLY A 278 43.66 31.66 -2.48
C GLY A 278 42.18 31.96 -2.22
N PRO A 279 41.30 31.75 -3.23
CA PRO A 279 39.96 31.27 -2.93
C PRO A 279 40.08 29.77 -2.67
N GLN A 280 39.44 29.31 -1.59
CA GLN A 280 39.20 27.88 -1.43
C GLN A 280 38.42 27.43 -2.67
N ALA A 281 39.00 26.51 -3.44
CA ALA A 281 38.19 25.70 -4.33
C ALA A 281 37.10 25.09 -3.46
N LEU A 282 35.84 25.28 -3.85
CA LEU A 282 34.81 24.33 -3.48
C LEU A 282 35.25 23.04 -4.16
N GLU A 283 36.01 22.21 -3.44
CA GLU A 283 36.06 20.79 -3.76
C GLU A 283 34.60 20.36 -3.62
N LEU A 284 33.91 20.19 -4.75
CA LEU A 284 32.68 19.42 -4.76
C LEU A 284 33.12 18.06 -4.26
N ASP A 285 32.59 17.68 -3.12
CA ASP A 285 32.79 16.36 -2.54
C ASP A 285 32.31 15.37 -3.60
N ASP A 286 33.23 14.63 -4.21
CA ASP A 286 32.94 13.56 -5.17
C ASP A 286 32.69 12.23 -4.44
N THR A 287 32.32 12.35 -3.16
CA THR A 287 31.89 11.23 -2.33
C THR A 287 30.53 10.78 -2.84
N ASP A 288 30.44 9.47 -3.05
CA ASP A 288 29.26 8.69 -3.41
C ASP A 288 29.25 7.59 -2.34
N THR A 289 28.39 7.76 -1.34
CA THR A 289 28.49 7.05 -0.06
C THR A 289 27.86 5.66 -0.10
N ASP A 290 26.80 5.44 -0.89
CA ASP A 290 26.15 4.15 -1.09
C ASP A 290 26.52 3.46 -2.42
N GLY A 291 27.13 4.18 -3.37
CA GLY A 291 27.69 3.62 -4.59
C GLY A 291 26.66 3.44 -5.70
N ASP A 292 25.60 4.22 -5.70
CA ASP A 292 24.48 4.17 -6.66
C ASP A 292 24.80 4.88 -7.99
N GLY A 293 25.84 5.72 -8.01
CA GLY A 293 26.29 6.48 -9.18
C GLY A 293 26.00 7.98 -9.10
N LEU A 294 25.32 8.45 -8.05
CA LEU A 294 25.16 9.86 -7.70
C LEU A 294 26.16 10.23 -6.60
N THR A 295 26.63 11.47 -6.61
CA THR A 295 27.42 11.99 -5.49
C THR A 295 26.49 12.46 -4.36
N ASP A 296 26.96 12.44 -3.11
CA ASP A 296 26.26 12.97 -1.93
C ASP A 296 25.70 14.40 -2.18
N PHE A 297 26.39 15.18 -3.03
CA PHE A 297 25.97 16.52 -3.42
C PHE A 297 24.84 16.54 -4.45
N GLU A 298 24.86 15.63 -5.42
CA GLU A 298 23.80 15.44 -6.41
C GLU A 298 22.53 14.92 -5.76
N GLU A 299 22.66 13.94 -4.87
CA GLU A 299 21.57 13.39 -4.08
C GLU A 299 20.91 14.46 -3.21
N ALA A 300 21.71 15.26 -2.50
CA ALA A 300 21.21 16.40 -1.73
C ALA A 300 20.51 17.47 -2.59
N LEU A 301 20.76 17.52 -3.90
CA LEU A 301 20.11 18.46 -4.83
C LEU A 301 18.76 17.92 -5.33
N ILE A 302 18.66 16.62 -5.59
CA ILE A 302 17.44 15.98 -6.10
C ILE A 302 16.51 15.50 -4.98
N GLY A 303 17.03 15.31 -3.76
CA GLY A 303 16.26 14.98 -2.56
C GLY A 303 16.38 13.53 -2.09
N THR A 304 17.21 12.73 -2.74
CA THR A 304 17.52 11.34 -2.38
C THR A 304 18.43 11.25 -1.15
N ASP A 305 18.53 10.08 -0.52
CA ASP A 305 19.36 9.86 0.68
C ASP A 305 20.77 9.37 0.30
N PRO A 306 21.84 10.13 0.60
CA PRO A 306 23.26 9.76 0.37
C PRO A 306 23.77 8.52 1.09
N ARG A 307 22.92 7.63 1.55
CA ARG A 307 23.27 6.36 2.18
C ARG A 307 22.34 5.25 1.74
N ASN A 308 21.35 5.55 0.91
CA ASN A 308 20.40 4.60 0.39
C ASN A 308 20.47 4.64 -1.13
N PRO A 309 20.99 3.58 -1.78
CA PRO A 309 21.15 3.61 -3.22
C PRO A 309 19.83 3.56 -3.99
N ASP A 310 18.69 3.34 -3.33
CA ASP A 310 17.33 3.22 -3.89
C ASP A 310 16.38 3.90 -2.89
N THR A 311 16.11 5.19 -3.05
CA THR A 311 15.48 6.02 -2.02
C THR A 311 13.99 5.73 -1.83
N ASP A 312 13.27 5.34 -2.88
CA ASP A 312 11.84 5.05 -2.83
C ASP A 312 11.49 3.55 -2.79
N ASP A 313 12.53 2.69 -2.77
CA ASP A 313 12.49 1.24 -2.56
C ASP A 313 11.67 0.49 -3.63
N ASP A 314 11.71 0.97 -4.86
CA ASP A 314 10.98 0.38 -5.98
C ASP A 314 11.77 -0.75 -6.70
N GLY A 315 13.07 -0.84 -6.42
CA GLY A 315 14.00 -1.83 -6.96
C GLY A 315 14.97 -1.30 -8.03
N ILE A 316 14.96 0.00 -8.32
CA ILE A 316 15.93 0.70 -9.17
C ILE A 316 16.78 1.63 -8.29
N ASN A 317 18.09 1.72 -8.56
CA ASN A 317 18.92 2.65 -7.79
C ASN A 317 18.65 4.11 -8.23
N ASP A 318 18.76 5.09 -7.33
CA ASP A 318 18.48 6.51 -7.62
C ASP A 318 19.29 7.01 -8.84
N GLY A 319 20.57 6.62 -8.93
CA GLY A 319 21.41 6.90 -10.09
C GLY A 319 20.94 6.26 -11.40
N ASP A 320 20.42 5.04 -11.35
CA ASP A 320 19.84 4.34 -12.51
C ASP A 320 18.50 4.98 -12.92
N GLU A 321 17.68 5.39 -11.96
CA GLU A 321 16.42 6.10 -12.18
C GLU A 321 16.62 7.45 -12.85
N VAL A 322 17.61 8.23 -12.39
CA VAL A 322 17.99 9.48 -13.04
C VAL A 322 18.45 9.26 -14.49
N GLU A 323 19.07 8.12 -14.82
CA GLU A 323 19.43 7.75 -16.19
C GLU A 323 18.21 7.31 -17.03
N LEU A 324 17.27 6.57 -16.43
CA LEU A 324 16.03 6.11 -17.06
C LEU A 324 15.02 7.25 -17.26
N GLY A 325 15.09 8.29 -16.43
CA GLY A 325 14.18 9.43 -16.43
C GLY A 325 12.96 9.25 -15.53
N THR A 326 12.96 8.24 -14.66
CA THR A 326 12.00 8.04 -13.57
C THR A 326 12.31 9.01 -12.41
N ASP A 327 11.39 9.10 -11.44
CA ASP A 327 11.55 9.97 -10.27
C ASP A 327 12.00 9.16 -9.04
N PRO A 328 13.26 9.29 -8.59
CA PRO A 328 13.86 8.49 -7.48
C PRO A 328 13.29 8.77 -6.08
N LEU A 329 12.12 9.42 -6.04
CA LEU A 329 11.36 9.73 -4.84
C LEU A 329 9.91 9.24 -4.98
N ASN A 330 9.61 8.52 -6.05
CA ASN A 330 8.29 8.07 -6.42
C ASN A 330 8.35 6.72 -7.15
N LEU A 331 8.13 5.68 -6.36
CA LEU A 331 8.05 4.26 -6.74
C LEU A 331 7.14 3.87 -7.92
N ASP A 332 6.35 4.79 -8.48
CA ASP A 332 5.41 4.60 -9.60
C ASP A 332 5.32 5.94 -10.35
N THR A 333 6.26 6.16 -11.27
CA THR A 333 6.50 7.45 -11.92
C THR A 333 5.33 7.89 -12.79
N ASP A 334 4.69 6.97 -13.51
CA ASP A 334 3.59 7.28 -14.42
C ASP A 334 2.19 7.14 -13.77
N GLY A 335 2.12 6.55 -12.58
CA GLY A 335 0.95 6.49 -11.72
C GLY A 335 -0.05 5.43 -12.14
N ASP A 336 0.41 4.35 -12.78
CA ASP A 336 -0.41 3.29 -13.35
C ASP A 336 -0.65 2.11 -12.40
N THR A 337 -0.02 2.17 -11.21
CA THR A 337 0.03 1.22 -10.09
C THR A 337 1.09 0.14 -10.15
N LEU A 338 1.74 -0.11 -11.30
CA LEU A 338 2.96 -0.92 -11.42
C LEU A 338 4.16 -0.05 -11.03
N TYR A 339 5.07 -0.59 -10.21
CA TYR A 339 6.22 0.20 -9.75
C TYR A 339 7.30 0.21 -10.83
N ASP A 340 8.13 1.25 -10.95
CA ASP A 340 9.08 1.39 -12.06
C ASP A 340 10.03 0.18 -12.12
N GLY A 341 10.52 -0.29 -10.96
CA GLY A 341 11.31 -1.52 -10.86
C GLY A 341 10.52 -2.79 -11.25
N GLY A 342 9.22 -2.81 -11.01
CA GLY A 342 8.30 -3.85 -11.47
C GLY A 342 8.10 -3.82 -12.99
N GLU A 343 8.03 -2.65 -13.59
CA GLU A 343 7.87 -2.47 -15.02
C GLU A 343 9.07 -3.02 -15.81
N LEU A 344 10.29 -2.85 -15.29
CA LEU A 344 11.48 -3.51 -15.83
C LEU A 344 11.40 -5.04 -15.80
N VAL A 345 10.61 -5.63 -14.88
CA VAL A 345 10.39 -7.09 -14.80
C VAL A 345 9.34 -7.56 -15.80
N TYR A 346 8.31 -6.74 -16.05
CA TYR A 346 7.25 -7.03 -17.02
C TYR A 346 7.57 -6.56 -18.44
N ASP A 347 8.77 -5.99 -18.66
CA ASP A 347 9.21 -5.42 -19.94
C ASP A 347 8.29 -4.27 -20.43
N THR A 348 7.69 -3.51 -19.50
CA THR A 348 6.88 -2.30 -19.74
C THR A 348 7.72 -1.02 -19.64
N ASP A 349 7.14 0.14 -19.98
CA ASP A 349 7.83 1.45 -19.98
C ASP A 349 7.41 2.30 -18.76
N PRO A 350 8.31 2.55 -17.78
CA PRO A 350 8.00 3.32 -16.56
C PRO A 350 7.54 4.77 -16.69
N LEU A 351 7.42 5.23 -17.93
CA LEU A 351 6.98 6.57 -18.28
C LEU A 351 5.70 6.53 -19.12
N ASP A 352 5.10 5.35 -19.36
CA ASP A 352 3.91 5.14 -20.18
C ASP A 352 2.93 4.18 -19.49
N PRO A 353 1.82 4.69 -18.92
CA PRO A 353 0.92 3.93 -18.05
C PRO A 353 0.02 2.92 -18.78
N ASP A 354 0.34 2.56 -20.02
CA ASP A 354 -0.40 1.67 -20.95
C ASP A 354 0.56 1.34 -22.10
N THR A 355 1.53 0.45 -21.86
CA THR A 355 2.69 0.19 -22.73
C THR A 355 2.29 -0.25 -24.13
N ASP A 356 1.21 -1.04 -24.25
CA ASP A 356 0.76 -1.56 -25.54
C ASP A 356 -0.34 -0.71 -26.21
N GLY A 357 -0.90 0.25 -25.47
CA GLY A 357 -1.85 1.24 -25.93
C GLY A 357 -3.25 0.69 -26.21
N ASP A 358 -3.66 -0.38 -25.53
CA ASP A 358 -4.96 -1.02 -25.73
C ASP A 358 -6.09 -0.37 -24.91
N GLY A 359 -5.73 0.40 -23.88
CA GLY A 359 -6.62 1.15 -23.00
C GLY A 359 -6.78 0.58 -21.59
N LEU A 360 -6.09 -0.50 -21.24
CA LEU A 360 -5.80 -0.93 -19.87
C LEU A 360 -4.44 -0.37 -19.43
N SER A 361 -4.26 -0.08 -18.14
CA SER A 361 -2.91 0.27 -17.66
C SER A 361 -2.10 -0.99 -17.38
N ASP A 362 -0.78 -0.91 -17.47
CA ASP A 362 0.11 -2.05 -17.23
C ASP A 362 -0.11 -2.62 -15.82
N GLY A 363 -0.29 -1.74 -14.83
CA GLY A 363 -0.71 -2.12 -13.48
C GLY A 363 -2.05 -2.86 -13.43
N ASP A 364 -3.08 -2.42 -14.14
CA ASP A 364 -4.37 -3.10 -14.21
C ASP A 364 -4.25 -4.46 -14.92
N GLU A 365 -3.47 -4.54 -15.98
CA GLU A 365 -3.22 -5.76 -16.73
C GLU A 365 -2.50 -6.80 -15.90
N VAL A 366 -1.43 -6.41 -15.19
CA VAL A 366 -0.68 -7.32 -14.33
C VAL A 366 -1.46 -7.67 -13.06
N TYR A 367 -2.16 -6.71 -12.45
CA TYR A 367 -2.71 -6.87 -11.10
C TYR A 367 -4.20 -7.20 -11.02
N VAL A 368 -4.99 -6.78 -12.00
CA VAL A 368 -6.44 -6.96 -12.03
C VAL A 368 -6.83 -8.05 -13.02
N PHE A 369 -6.32 -8.00 -14.24
CA PHE A 369 -6.78 -8.84 -15.35
C PHE A 369 -5.91 -10.07 -15.62
N GLY A 370 -4.61 -10.00 -15.27
CA GLY A 370 -3.62 -11.03 -15.58
C GLY A 370 -3.36 -11.20 -17.07
N SER A 371 -3.51 -10.14 -17.86
CA SER A 371 -3.07 -10.05 -19.26
C SER A 371 -1.57 -9.76 -19.34
N ASP A 372 -0.99 -9.88 -20.54
CA ASP A 372 0.39 -9.50 -20.81
C ASP A 372 0.42 -8.00 -21.17
N PRO A 373 0.98 -7.12 -20.31
CA PRO A 373 0.91 -5.66 -20.50
C PRO A 373 1.70 -5.15 -21.72
N THR A 374 2.42 -6.05 -22.40
CA THR A 374 3.17 -5.71 -23.61
C THR A 374 2.43 -6.09 -24.89
N LEU A 375 1.23 -6.66 -24.78
CA LEU A 375 0.47 -7.24 -25.88
C LEU A 375 -1.00 -6.86 -25.81
N ALA A 376 -1.38 -5.93 -26.70
CA ALA A 376 -2.77 -5.46 -26.81
C ALA A 376 -3.80 -6.55 -27.17
N ASP A 377 -3.41 -7.81 -27.34
CA ASP A 377 -4.27 -8.97 -27.53
C ASP A 377 -3.48 -10.18 -27.03
N THR A 378 -3.52 -10.38 -25.72
CA THR A 378 -2.69 -11.38 -25.00
C THR A 378 -2.83 -12.79 -25.59
N ASP A 379 -4.04 -13.20 -26.00
CA ASP A 379 -4.31 -14.56 -26.48
C ASP A 379 -4.33 -14.69 -28.01
N GLY A 380 -4.29 -13.57 -28.72
CA GLY A 380 -4.25 -13.48 -30.17
C GLY A 380 -5.55 -13.89 -30.85
N ASP A 381 -6.71 -13.77 -30.19
CA ASP A 381 -8.01 -14.11 -30.75
C ASP A 381 -8.60 -13.03 -31.68
N GLY A 382 -7.99 -11.83 -31.67
CA GLY A 382 -8.35 -10.68 -32.47
C GLY A 382 -9.24 -9.65 -31.77
N ILE A 383 -9.44 -9.77 -30.45
CA ILE A 383 -10.08 -8.80 -29.56
C ILE A 383 -8.99 -8.27 -28.61
N ASN A 384 -8.88 -6.95 -28.44
CA ASN A 384 -7.91 -6.43 -27.47
C ASN A 384 -8.39 -6.65 -26.03
N ASP A 385 -7.46 -6.68 -25.09
CA ASP A 385 -7.73 -7.03 -23.70
C ASP A 385 -8.72 -6.04 -23.07
N PHE A 386 -8.60 -4.74 -23.36
CA PHE A 386 -9.60 -3.74 -22.99
C PHE A 386 -11.03 -4.06 -23.49
N ASP A 387 -11.20 -4.36 -24.79
CA ASP A 387 -12.51 -4.69 -25.34
C ASP A 387 -13.02 -6.03 -24.79
N ALA A 388 -12.13 -6.97 -24.45
CA ALA A 388 -12.48 -8.23 -23.83
C ALA A 388 -13.07 -8.02 -22.42
N VAL A 389 -12.38 -7.23 -21.58
CA VAL A 389 -12.87 -6.82 -20.24
C VAL A 389 -14.22 -6.10 -20.35
N ARG A 390 -14.32 -5.13 -21.25
CA ARG A 390 -15.53 -4.33 -21.45
C ARG A 390 -16.69 -5.15 -22.01
N GLY A 391 -16.40 -6.14 -22.85
CA GLY A 391 -17.35 -7.05 -23.47
C GLY A 391 -17.79 -8.21 -22.58
N GLY A 392 -17.07 -8.45 -21.47
CA GLY A 392 -17.26 -9.61 -20.61
C GLY A 392 -16.88 -10.92 -21.30
N THR A 393 -15.96 -10.87 -22.27
CA THR A 393 -15.36 -12.05 -22.87
C THR A 393 -14.11 -12.44 -22.08
N SER A 394 -13.79 -13.73 -22.05
CA SER A 394 -12.60 -14.23 -21.37
C SER A 394 -11.34 -13.70 -22.01
N ILE A 395 -10.34 -13.36 -21.20
CA ILE A 395 -8.94 -13.19 -21.59
C ILE A 395 -8.22 -14.52 -21.25
N PRO A 396 -7.90 -15.39 -22.22
CA PRO A 396 -7.27 -16.68 -21.95
C PRO A 396 -5.82 -16.54 -21.46
N GLY A 397 -5.66 -16.81 -20.16
CA GLY A 397 -4.46 -16.63 -19.33
C GLY A 397 -4.88 -16.64 -17.85
N LEU A 398 -6.09 -16.13 -17.63
CA LEU A 398 -6.92 -16.34 -16.44
C LEU A 398 -7.31 -17.84 -16.32
N ILE A 399 -7.03 -18.45 -15.16
CA ILE A 399 -7.68 -19.72 -14.79
C ILE A 399 -9.19 -19.47 -14.86
N GLU A 400 -9.88 -20.14 -15.79
CA GLU A 400 -11.34 -20.16 -15.87
C GLU A 400 -11.93 -20.63 -14.53
N ALA A 401 -12.23 -19.68 -13.65
CA ALA A 401 -13.29 -19.84 -12.68
C ALA A 401 -14.59 -19.52 -13.42
N ILE A 402 -15.52 -20.47 -13.36
CA ILE A 402 -16.89 -20.41 -13.87
C ILE A 402 -17.03 -20.87 -15.32
N GLY A 403 -16.92 -22.18 -15.52
CA GLY A 403 -17.73 -22.85 -16.53
C GLY A 403 -19.18 -22.87 -16.06
N ASP A 404 -19.98 -21.93 -16.55
CA ASP A 404 -21.43 -22.07 -16.68
C ASP A 404 -21.69 -22.44 -18.14
N ASP A 405 -22.03 -23.72 -18.40
CA ASP A 405 -22.99 -24.07 -19.46
C ASP A 405 -23.49 -25.53 -19.36
N ASP A 406 -24.82 -25.63 -19.44
CA ASP A 406 -25.77 -26.76 -19.56
C ASP A 406 -26.14 -27.67 -18.35
#